data_AF-A0A662SF04-F1
#
_entry.id   AF-A0A662SF04-F1
#
_cell.length_a   1.000
_cell.length_b   1.000
_cell.length_c   1.000
_cell.angle_alpha   90.00
_cell.angle_beta   90.00
_cell.angle_gamma   90.00
#
_symmetry.space_group_name_H-M   'P 1'
#
loop_
_entity.id
_entity.type
_entity.pdbx_description
1 polymer ?
#
loop_
_entity_poly.entity_id
_entity_poly.type
_entity_poly.pdbx_seq_one_letter_code
_entity_poly.pdbx_strand_id
1 'polypeptide(L)'
;MDEFLSKREVEKVAYLPFTLEKEISAIEREAMRLRLRGELDVRVYRSLVKGYYEFMRLILEESSKHGVERDVKNYYAYLKAEHTLNMRRHE
;
A
#
# COMPACT_ATOMS: atom_id res chain seq x y z
N MET A 1 15.31 -11.55 24.10
CA MET A 1 15.00 -12.62 23.14
C MET A 1 14.28 -11.89 22.03
N ASP A 2 14.99 -11.59 20.95
CA ASP A 2 14.44 -10.81 19.83
C ASP A 2 13.44 -11.70 19.10
N GLU A 3 12.15 -11.45 19.29
CA GLU A 3 11.08 -12.14 18.55
C GLU A 3 11.11 -11.64 17.10
N PHE A 4 11.88 -12.34 16.26
CA PHE A 4 11.80 -12.18 14.82
C PHE A 4 10.41 -12.62 14.35
N LEU A 5 9.76 -11.77 13.55
CA LEU A 5 8.51 -12.15 12.88
C LEU A 5 8.73 -13.43 12.08
N SER A 6 7.82 -14.39 12.24
CA SER A 6 7.76 -15.56 11.37
C SER A 6 7.52 -15.11 9.92
N LYS A 7 7.89 -15.96 8.96
CA LYS A 7 7.63 -15.73 7.53
C LYS A 7 6.18 -15.32 7.27
N ARG A 8 5.21 -16.00 7.90
CA ARG A 8 3.78 -15.72 7.76
C ARG A 8 3.40 -14.32 8.26
N GLU A 9 4.08 -13.81 9.28
CA GLU A 9 3.84 -12.46 9.81
C GLU A 9 4.44 -11.41 8.88
N VAL A 10 5.63 -11.64 8.33
CA VAL A 10 6.21 -10.78 7.29
C VAL A 10 5.28 -10.66 6.08
N GLU A 11 4.70 -11.78 5.63
CA GLU A 11 3.73 -11.79 4.53
C GLU A 11 2.49 -10.94 4.84
N LYS A 12 1.93 -11.09 6.05
CA LYS A 12 0.78 -10.29 6.51
C LYS A 12 1.12 -8.80 6.57
N VAL A 13 2.28 -8.44 7.11
CA VAL A 13 2.72 -7.05 7.21
C VAL A 13 2.92 -6.46 5.82
N ALA A 14 3.52 -7.20 4.88
CA ALA A 14 3.70 -6.77 3.49
C ALA A 14 2.38 -6.63 2.71
N TYR A 15 1.33 -7.35 3.12
CA TYR A 15 -0.01 -7.20 2.54
C TYR A 15 -0.68 -5.86 2.89
N LEU A 16 -0.30 -5.24 4.01
CA LEU A 16 -0.83 -3.94 4.43
C LEU A 16 -0.45 -2.81 3.44
N PRO A 17 0.83 -2.51 3.15
CA PRO A 17 1.18 -1.46 2.19
C PRO A 17 0.66 -1.76 0.79
N PHE A 18 0.58 -3.04 0.40
CA PHE A 18 -0.03 -3.44 -0.86
C PHE A 18 -1.53 -3.08 -0.94
N THR A 19 -2.29 -3.37 0.11
CA THR A 19 -3.71 -3.02 0.18
C THR A 19 -3.92 -1.51 0.20
N LEU A 20 -3.10 -0.77 0.95
CA LEU A 20 -3.15 0.69 1.00
C LEU A 20 -2.86 1.32 -0.36
N GLU A 21 -1.92 0.78 -1.13
CA GLU A 21 -1.65 1.25 -2.51
C GLU A 21 -2.85 1.03 -3.44
N LYS A 22 -3.59 -0.07 -3.26
CA LYS A 22 -4.83 -0.32 -4.01
C LYS A 22 -5.94 0.66 -3.64
N GLU A 23 -6.09 0.97 -2.35
CA GLU A 23 -7.04 1.99 -1.88
C GLU A 23 -6.68 3.37 -2.44
N ILE A 24 -5.41 3.77 -2.39
CA ILE A 24 -4.94 5.01 -3.03
C ILE A 24 -5.32 5.03 -4.51
N SER A 25 -5.05 3.94 -5.25
CA SER A 25 -5.38 3.85 -6.67
C SER A 25 -6.89 3.98 -6.92
N ALA A 26 -7.74 3.46 -6.03
CA ALA A 26 -9.20 3.61 -6.11
C ALA A 26 -9.65 5.05 -5.82
N ILE A 27 -9.05 5.69 -4.80
CA ILE A 27 -9.27 7.10 -4.46
C ILE A 27 -8.87 8.00 -5.62
N GLU A 28 -7.73 7.75 -6.27
CA GLU A 28 -7.27 8.51 -7.43
C GLU A 28 -8.26 8.41 -8.61
N ARG A 29 -8.79 7.21 -8.88
CA ARG A 29 -9.82 7.01 -9.92
C ARG A 29 -11.10 7.77 -9.59
N GLU A 30 -11.56 7.74 -8.33
CA GLU A 30 -12.75 8.50 -7.92
C GLU A 30 -12.50 10.01 -7.96
N ALA A 31 -11.34 10.46 -7.51
CA ALA A 31 -10.96 11.86 -7.55
C ALA A 31 -10.94 12.40 -8.99
N MET A 32 -10.49 11.59 -9.96
CA MET A 32 -10.59 11.94 -11.38
C MET A 32 -12.05 12.11 -11.82
N ARG A 33 -12.95 11.20 -11.44
CA ARG A 33 -14.39 11.31 -11.75
C ARG A 33 -15.00 12.58 -11.17
N LEU A 34 -14.75 12.87 -9.89
CA LEU A 34 -15.23 14.06 -9.22
C LEU A 34 -14.65 15.34 -9.82
N ARG A 35 -13.36 15.32 -10.21
CA ARG A 35 -12.70 16.45 -10.87
C ARG A 35 -13.37 16.78 -12.20
N LEU A 36 -13.69 15.78 -13.01
CA LEU A 36 -14.38 15.97 -14.30
C LEU A 36 -15.79 16.56 -14.12
N ARG A 37 -16.42 16.34 -12.96
CA ARG A 37 -17.72 16.91 -12.59
C ARG A 37 -17.62 18.27 -11.89
N GLY A 38 -16.43 18.75 -11.57
CA GLY A 38 -16.23 19.97 -10.77
C GLY A 38 -16.60 19.81 -9.29
N GLU A 39 -16.77 18.58 -8.81
CA GLU A 39 -17.22 18.24 -7.45
C GLU A 39 -16.08 17.83 -6.51
N LEU A 40 -14.83 17.80 -7.01
CA LEU A 40 -13.68 17.39 -6.22
C LEU A 40 -13.27 18.46 -5.19
N ASP A 41 -13.41 18.13 -3.91
CA ASP A 41 -12.66 18.84 -2.86
C ASP A 41 -11.21 18.37 -2.86
N VAL A 42 -10.34 19.19 -3.45
CA VAL A 42 -8.91 18.92 -3.57
C VAL A 42 -8.22 18.86 -2.20
N ARG A 43 -8.69 19.59 -1.19
CA ARG A 43 -8.08 19.57 0.15
C ARG A 43 -8.37 18.26 0.85
N VAL A 44 -9.61 17.77 0.75
CA VAL A 44 -10.01 16.47 1.31
C VAL A 44 -9.23 15.35 0.62
N TYR A 45 -9.22 15.33 -0.72
CA TYR A 45 -8.46 14.33 -1.48
C TYR A 45 -6.98 14.29 -1.10
N ARG A 46 -6.30 15.46 -1.07
CA ARG A 46 -4.88 15.53 -0.70
C ARG A 46 -4.63 15.04 0.72
N SER A 47 -5.50 15.41 1.66
CA SER A 47 -5.37 14.99 3.06
C SER A 47 -5.53 13.49 3.20
N LEU A 48 -6.50 12.90 2.49
CA LEU A 48 -6.74 11.47 2.50
C LEU A 48 -5.55 10.69 1.94
N VAL A 49 -5.12 11.01 0.71
CA VAL A 49 -3.98 10.35 0.06
C VAL A 49 -2.70 10.50 0.89
N LYS A 50 -2.45 11.69 1.45
CA LYS A 50 -1.31 11.90 2.35
C LYS A 50 -1.38 10.99 3.57
N GLY A 51 -2.54 10.83 4.19
CA GLY A 51 -2.74 9.95 5.34
C GLY A 51 -2.42 8.49 5.03
N TYR A 52 -2.81 7.98 3.86
CA TYR A 52 -2.46 6.63 3.42
C TYR A 52 -0.95 6.45 3.26
N TYR A 53 -0.26 7.40 2.60
CA TYR A 53 1.20 7.34 2.45
C TYR A 53 1.94 7.46 3.79
N GLU A 54 1.45 8.31 4.70
CA GLU A 54 1.96 8.43 6.06
C GLU A 54 1.86 7.08 6.79
N PHE A 55 0.71 6.40 6.66
CA PHE A 55 0.51 5.09 7.29
C PHE A 55 1.40 4.01 6.68
N MET A 56 1.59 4.00 5.35
CA MET A 56 2.56 3.11 4.70
C MET A 56 3.99 3.35 5.20
N ARG A 57 4.39 4.62 5.39
CA ARG A 57 5.70 4.98 5.96
C ARG A 57 5.86 4.40 7.36
N LEU A 58 4.86 4.56 8.23
CA LEU A 58 4.89 4.04 9.60
C LEU A 58 5.03 2.51 9.65
N ILE A 59 4.37 1.77 8.75
CA ILE A 59 4.51 0.30 8.66
C ILE A 59 5.96 -0.08 8.33
N LEU A 60 6.60 0.61 7.37
CA LEU A 60 7.98 0.34 6.99
C LEU A 60 8.96 0.72 8.10
N GLU A 61 8.74 1.84 8.78
CA GLU A 61 9.54 2.26 9.94
C GLU A 61 9.46 1.25 11.07
N GLU A 62 8.26 0.75 11.39
CA GLU A 62 8.08 -0.27 12.40
C GLU A 62 8.77 -1.58 11.98
N SER A 63 8.61 -1.99 10.72
CA SER A 63 9.32 -3.16 10.17
C SER A 63 10.85 -3.02 10.26
N SER A 64 11.38 -1.80 10.14
CA SER A 64 12.80 -1.49 10.29
C SER A 64 13.28 -1.70 11.72
N LYS A 65 12.51 -1.24 12.72
CA LYS A 65 12.81 -1.44 14.14
C LYS A 65 12.87 -2.92 14.53
N HIS A 66 12.07 -3.76 13.87
CA HIS A 66 12.06 -5.22 14.08
C HIS A 66 13.03 -5.98 13.16
N GLY A 67 13.84 -5.28 12.35
CA GLY A 67 14.88 -5.90 11.50
C GLY A 67 14.36 -6.66 10.27
N VAL A 68 13.09 -6.51 9.92
CA VAL A 68 12.39 -7.28 8.86
C VAL A 68 11.98 -6.44 7.65
N GLU A 69 12.34 -5.16 7.62
CA GLU A 69 11.98 -4.23 6.53
C GLU A 69 12.32 -4.76 5.14
N ARG A 70 13.49 -5.39 4.97
CA ARG A 70 13.92 -5.93 3.68
C ARG A 70 12.98 -7.03 3.20
N ASP A 71 12.59 -7.94 4.09
CA ASP A 71 11.71 -9.06 3.74
C ASP A 71 10.29 -8.58 3.46
N VAL A 72 9.80 -7.61 4.25
CA VAL A 72 8.52 -6.92 3.99
C VAL A 72 8.53 -6.27 2.61
N LYS A 73 9.59 -5.52 2.26
CA LYS A 73 9.74 -4.87 0.95
C LYS A 73 9.80 -5.88 -0.20
N ASN A 74 10.54 -6.98 -0.02
CA ASN A 74 10.65 -8.03 -1.03
C ASN A 74 9.29 -8.68 -1.30
N TYR A 75 8.55 -9.02 -0.23
CA TYR A 75 7.25 -9.65 -0.37
C TYR A 75 6.20 -8.68 -0.94
N TYR A 76 6.24 -7.41 -0.53
CA TYR A 76 5.45 -6.35 -1.13
C TYR A 76 5.70 -6.22 -2.64
N ALA A 77 6.96 -6.24 -3.08
CA ALA A 77 7.31 -6.22 -4.49
C ALA A 77 6.80 -7.48 -5.23
N TYR A 78 6.88 -8.65 -4.59
CA TYR A 78 6.31 -9.88 -5.11
C TYR A 78 4.78 -9.76 -5.34
N LEU A 79 4.04 -9.26 -4.34
CA LEU A 79 2.58 -9.06 -4.45
C LEU A 79 2.22 -8.13 -5.62
N LYS A 80 3.02 -7.09 -5.86
CA LYS A 80 2.83 -6.19 -7.01
C LYS A 80 3.06 -6.90 -8.35
N ALA A 81 4.13 -7.68 -8.45
CA ALA A 81 4.43 -8.44 -9.65
C ALA A 81 3.33 -9.49 -9.94
N GLU A 82 2.89 -10.22 -8.92
CA GLU A 82 1.83 -11.22 -9.03
C GLU A 82 0.51 -10.57 -9.47
N HIS A 83 0.13 -9.45 -8.86
CA HIS A 83 -1.08 -8.72 -9.24
C HIS A 83 -1.03 -8.26 -10.70
N THR A 84 0.12 -7.71 -11.14
CA THR A 84 0.33 -7.26 -12.52
C THR A 84 0.21 -8.41 -13.52
N LEU A 85 0.78 -9.57 -13.19
CA LEU A 85 0.69 -10.77 -14.04
C LEU A 85 -0.75 -11.30 -14.12
N ASN A 86 -1.47 -11.30 -12.99
CA ASN A 86 -2.86 -11.77 -12.95
C ASN A 86 -3.79 -10.85 -13.76
N MET A 87 -3.62 -9.53 -13.70
CA MET A 87 -4.40 -8.61 -14.53
C MET A 87 -4.23 -8.88 -16.03
N ARG A 88 -3.00 -9.12 -16.50
CA ARG A 88 -2.71 -9.42 -17.92
C ARG A 88 -3.27 -10.76 -18.42
N ARG A 89 -3.56 -11.70 -17.53
CA ARG A 89 -4.16 -13.00 -17.89
C ARG A 89 -5.67 -12.92 -18.09
N HIS A 90 -6.30 -11.83 -17.65
CA HIS A 90 -7.74 -11.60 -17.71
C HIS A 90 -8.13 -10.50 -18.71
N GLU A 91 -7.17 -9.97 -19.47
CA GLU A 91 -7.34 -9.10 -20.65
C GLU A 91 -7.30 -9.94 -21.93
#